data_AF-A0A8H4ARI0-F1
#
_entry.id   AF-A0A8H4ARI0-F1
#
_cell.length_a   1.000
_cell.length_b   1.000
_cell.length_c   1.000
_cell.angle_alpha   90.00
_cell.angle_beta   90.00
_cell.angle_gamma   90.00
#
_symmetry.space_group_name_H-M   'P 1'
#
loop_
_entity.id
_entity.type
_entity.pdbx_description
1 polymer ?
#
loop_
_entity_poly.entity_id
_entity_poly.type
_entity_poly.pdbx_seq_one_letter_code
_entity_poly.pdbx_strand_id
1 'polypeptide(L)'
;MVILTTIKLQYFDVIEKDLEHSFSEFNVNDQASSQTSDQRNLELIAEKAIDEKYLIAIVFVLNGSQARYSEVIKNTINGLNNYFQNLSWRIIFFLILTHTNKIGANFKLDLFEKEVATPKWQSDSESRSDIEYSWKSSKQIIDNFLNAIKDNDFKSTEDFQKITELQRDINAQILKAVSEITKINGAIFQLINARYKCANNKNILRSSQNYTQMKVIEFNECVRTHYKNMICMNHLDKICHENCPNCHDLQKYKIVKRRQTYEEVITELKDQYEELLSNSIELKAKEKKIISDLEFFVNGVESCYNSIKHDIESLKLMSKLNFDKTLRSTFNKLRNTAENITDKNLKAQQLRRIFEIEKLV
;
A
#
# COMPACT_ATOMS: atom_id res chain seq x y z
N MET A 1 -8.56 -6.13 -34.91
CA MET A 1 -8.32 -4.68 -34.93
C MET A 1 -6.88 -4.40 -35.33
N VAL A 2 -6.62 -3.32 -36.08
CA VAL A 2 -5.25 -2.81 -36.37
C VAL A 2 -5.01 -1.56 -35.52
N ILE A 3 -3.94 -1.54 -34.71
CA ILE A 3 -3.58 -0.33 -33.95
C ILE A 3 -2.60 0.48 -34.79
N LEU A 4 -3.04 1.67 -35.20
CA LEU A 4 -2.22 2.66 -35.89
C LEU A 4 -1.63 3.59 -34.84
N THR A 5 -0.33 3.45 -34.58
CA THR A 5 0.39 4.44 -33.78
C THR A 5 1.00 5.46 -34.73
N THR A 6 0.35 6.62 -34.82
CA THR A 6 0.78 7.78 -35.58
C THR A 6 1.81 8.56 -34.76
N ILE A 7 3.11 8.46 -35.05
CA ILE A 7 4.07 9.46 -34.56
C ILE A 7 3.96 10.64 -35.54
N LYS A 8 2.97 11.49 -35.27
CA LYS A 8 2.66 12.77 -35.93
C LYS A 8 2.65 12.73 -37.46
N LEU A 9 1.48 12.45 -38.05
CA LEU A 9 0.94 13.09 -39.27
C LEU A 9 -0.45 12.55 -39.64
N GLN A 10 -1.32 13.50 -39.99
CA GLN A 10 -2.73 13.42 -40.32
C GLN A 10 -3.17 12.35 -41.36
N TYR A 11 -4.38 11.80 -41.11
CA TYR A 11 -5.33 11.13 -42.01
C TYR A 11 -4.97 9.75 -42.58
N PHE A 12 -5.67 8.70 -42.10
CA PHE A 12 -6.04 7.52 -42.89
C PHE A 12 -7.39 6.95 -42.42
N ASP A 13 -8.47 7.29 -43.14
CA ASP A 13 -9.73 6.54 -43.10
C ASP A 13 -9.73 5.58 -44.30
N VAL A 14 -9.64 4.28 -44.05
CA VAL A 14 -9.88 3.24 -45.06
C VAL A 14 -11.01 2.35 -44.53
N ILE A 15 -12.22 2.61 -45.04
CA ILE A 15 -13.39 1.77 -44.81
C ILE A 15 -13.43 0.73 -45.94
N GLU A 16 -13.14 -0.53 -45.63
CA GLU A 16 -13.39 -1.66 -46.53
C GLU A 16 -14.43 -2.59 -45.90
N LYS A 17 -15.42 -3.00 -46.69
CA LYS A 17 -16.81 -3.28 -46.26
C LYS A 17 -17.12 -4.68 -45.73
N ASP A 18 -16.16 -5.61 -45.66
CA ASP A 18 -16.51 -7.04 -45.45
C ASP A 18 -15.89 -7.71 -44.21
N LEU A 19 -15.19 -6.96 -43.35
CA LEU A 19 -14.77 -7.37 -42.01
C LEU A 19 -14.89 -6.13 -41.12
N GLU A 20 -15.56 -6.22 -39.97
CA GLU A 20 -15.58 -5.14 -38.96
C GLU A 20 -14.17 -4.97 -38.37
N HIS A 21 -13.29 -4.32 -39.11
CA HIS A 21 -11.97 -3.93 -38.64
C HIS A 21 -12.11 -2.61 -37.89
N SER A 22 -11.99 -2.66 -36.56
CA SER A 22 -11.71 -1.45 -35.80
C SER A 22 -10.26 -0.99 -36.06
N PHE A 23 -10.08 0.33 -36.09
CA PHE A 23 -8.77 0.98 -36.08
C PHE A 23 -8.69 1.90 -34.86
N SER A 24 -7.59 1.82 -34.13
CA SER A 24 -7.30 2.76 -33.04
C SER A 24 -6.11 3.63 -33.46
N GLU A 25 -6.33 4.93 -33.60
CA GLU A 25 -5.27 5.91 -33.93
C GLU A 25 -4.67 6.52 -32.65
N PHE A 26 -3.34 6.64 -32.57
CA PHE A 26 -2.66 7.25 -31.44
C PHE A 26 -1.61 8.26 -31.89
N ASN A 27 -1.62 9.49 -31.34
CA ASN A 27 -0.59 10.50 -31.61
C ASN A 27 0.50 10.50 -30.54
N VAL A 28 1.70 10.08 -30.91
CA VAL A 28 2.89 10.17 -30.05
C VAL A 28 3.54 11.54 -30.26
N ASN A 29 3.62 12.35 -29.20
CA ASN A 29 4.14 13.71 -29.29
C ASN A 29 5.64 13.75 -28.96
N ASP A 30 6.48 13.94 -30.00
CA ASP A 30 7.95 13.90 -29.94
C ASP A 30 8.60 15.18 -29.36
N GLN A 31 7.82 16.09 -28.78
CA GLN A 31 8.29 17.42 -28.34
C GLN A 31 8.96 17.45 -26.96
N ALA A 32 8.97 16.33 -26.22
CA ALA A 32 9.67 16.22 -24.95
C ALA A 32 10.63 15.03 -25.00
N SER A 33 11.92 15.32 -25.14
CA SER A 33 13.01 14.33 -25.11
C SER A 33 13.29 13.84 -23.68
N SER A 34 12.29 13.22 -23.04
CA SER A 34 12.43 12.64 -21.70
C SER A 34 12.11 11.15 -21.75
N GLN A 35 12.92 10.31 -21.11
CA GLN A 35 12.66 8.86 -21.01
C GLN A 35 11.27 8.53 -20.41
N THR A 36 10.67 9.47 -19.69
CA THR A 36 9.34 9.35 -19.07
C THR A 36 8.18 9.51 -20.06
N SER A 37 8.32 10.31 -21.12
CA SER A 37 7.27 10.44 -22.14
C SER A 37 7.21 9.20 -23.03
N ASP A 38 8.37 8.64 -23.38
CA ASP A 38 8.44 7.43 -24.20
C ASP A 38 7.83 6.21 -23.50
N GLN A 39 8.16 6.04 -22.21
CA GLN A 39 7.59 4.99 -21.36
C GLN A 39 6.06 5.09 -21.27
N ARG A 40 5.51 6.30 -21.14
CA ARG A 40 4.05 6.50 -21.09
C ARG A 40 3.38 6.23 -22.43
N ASN A 41 4.01 6.59 -23.55
CA ASN A 41 3.49 6.27 -24.87
C ASN A 41 3.46 4.76 -25.12
N LEU A 42 4.48 4.03 -24.67
CA LEU A 42 4.52 2.57 -24.70
C LEU A 42 3.38 1.94 -23.90
N GLU A 43 3.16 2.42 -22.67
CA GLU A 43 2.07 1.96 -21.80
C GLU A 43 0.70 2.17 -22.45
N LEU A 44 0.46 3.31 -23.08
CA LEU A 44 -0.82 3.61 -23.74
C LEU A 44 -1.07 2.72 -24.96
N ILE A 45 -0.05 2.45 -25.78
CA ILE A 45 -0.16 1.52 -26.91
C ILE A 45 -0.46 0.11 -26.41
N ALA A 46 0.20 -0.33 -25.34
CA ALA A 46 -0.05 -1.62 -24.72
C ALA A 46 -1.45 -1.71 -24.11
N GLU A 47 -1.87 -0.75 -23.29
CA GLU A 47 -3.22 -0.69 -22.69
C GLU A 47 -4.30 -0.81 -23.78
N LYS A 48 -4.18 -0.03 -24.86
CA LYS A 48 -5.16 -0.07 -25.94
C LYS A 48 -5.12 -1.40 -26.71
N ALA A 49 -3.96 -2.02 -26.84
CA ALA A 49 -3.85 -3.36 -27.39
C ALA A 49 -4.54 -4.42 -26.54
N ILE A 50 -4.49 -4.27 -25.22
CA ILE A 50 -5.07 -5.22 -24.25
C ILE A 50 -6.58 -5.06 -24.14
N ASP A 51 -7.10 -3.84 -24.20
CA ASP A 51 -8.54 -3.57 -24.16
C ASP A 51 -9.32 -4.23 -25.31
N GLU A 52 -8.62 -4.60 -26.37
CA GLU A 52 -9.19 -4.99 -27.63
C GLU A 52 -9.11 -6.50 -27.77
N LYS A 53 -10.26 -7.18 -27.82
CA LYS A 53 -10.36 -8.65 -27.72
C LYS A 53 -9.45 -9.42 -28.68
N TYR A 54 -9.16 -8.85 -29.85
CA TYR A 54 -8.31 -9.48 -30.86
C TYR A 54 -7.35 -8.49 -31.50
N LEU A 55 -6.06 -8.81 -31.45
CA LEU A 55 -4.98 -8.04 -32.06
C LEU A 55 -4.38 -8.80 -33.24
N ILE A 56 -4.21 -8.13 -34.38
CA ILE A 56 -3.59 -8.71 -35.58
C ILE A 56 -2.18 -8.15 -35.75
N ALA A 57 -2.05 -6.83 -35.69
CA ALA A 57 -0.77 -6.15 -35.86
C ALA A 57 -0.74 -4.77 -35.20
N ILE A 58 0.47 -4.29 -34.94
CA ILE A 58 0.74 -2.91 -34.54
C ILE A 58 1.47 -2.23 -35.71
N VAL A 59 0.93 -1.10 -36.17
CA VAL A 59 1.41 -0.38 -37.35
C VAL A 59 1.96 0.97 -36.90
N PHE A 60 3.24 1.21 -37.19
CA PHE A 60 3.88 2.50 -37.00
C PHE A 60 3.82 3.30 -38.30
N VAL A 61 3.31 4.53 -38.24
CA VAL A 61 3.32 5.45 -39.38
C VAL A 61 4.27 6.60 -39.08
N LEU A 62 5.33 6.74 -39.87
CA LEU A 62 6.37 7.75 -39.72
C LEU A 62 6.56 8.54 -41.01
N ASN A 63 6.94 9.81 -40.94
CA ASN A 63 7.36 10.57 -42.13
C ASN A 63 8.77 10.16 -42.57
N GLY A 64 8.92 9.38 -43.62
CA GLY A 64 10.21 8.87 -44.08
C GLY A 64 11.17 9.92 -44.67
N SER A 65 10.72 11.15 -44.97
CA SER A 65 11.61 12.25 -45.36
C SER A 65 12.28 12.94 -44.16
N GLN A 66 11.60 12.97 -43.01
CA GLN A 66 12.07 13.66 -41.80
C GLN A 66 12.50 12.69 -40.69
N ALA A 67 11.93 11.48 -40.66
CA ALA A 67 12.21 10.48 -39.66
C ALA A 67 13.63 9.94 -39.85
N ARG A 68 14.47 10.24 -38.87
CA ARG A 68 15.69 9.48 -38.63
C ARG A 68 15.31 8.29 -37.77
N TYR A 69 15.82 7.10 -38.08
CA TYR A 69 15.76 5.98 -37.14
C TYR A 69 16.54 6.36 -35.89
N SER A 70 15.84 6.92 -34.90
CA SER A 70 16.42 7.40 -33.66
C SER A 70 16.55 6.24 -32.68
N GLU A 71 17.50 6.37 -31.74
CA GLU A 71 17.61 5.43 -30.63
C GLU A 71 16.30 5.37 -29.81
N VAL A 72 15.51 6.45 -29.82
CA VAL A 72 14.17 6.52 -29.22
C VAL A 72 13.21 5.53 -29.90
N ILE A 73 13.05 5.59 -31.22
CA ILE A 73 12.16 4.67 -31.96
C ILE A 73 12.61 3.22 -31.76
N LYS A 74 13.93 2.97 -31.81
CA LYS A 74 14.51 1.65 -31.55
C LYS A 74 14.20 1.14 -30.14
N ASN A 75 14.35 1.98 -29.12
CA ASN A 75 14.05 1.64 -27.74
C ASN A 75 12.55 1.40 -27.53
N THR A 76 11.69 2.16 -28.20
CA THR A 76 10.22 1.97 -28.17
C THR A 76 9.84 0.62 -28.78
N ILE A 77 10.36 0.30 -29.97
CA ILE A 77 10.08 -1.00 -30.62
C ILE A 77 10.62 -2.15 -29.78
N ASN A 78 11.86 -2.05 -29.29
CA ASN A 78 12.43 -3.07 -28.41
C ASN A 78 11.65 -3.18 -27.10
N GLY A 79 11.13 -2.08 -26.57
CA GLY A 79 10.25 -2.04 -25.40
C GLY A 79 8.96 -2.81 -25.63
N LEU A 80 8.26 -2.56 -26.73
CA LEU A 80 7.05 -3.31 -27.11
C LEU A 80 7.37 -4.77 -27.40
N ASN A 81 8.45 -5.03 -28.13
CA ASN A 81 8.87 -6.38 -28.43
C ASN A 81 9.16 -7.15 -27.14
N ASN A 82 9.87 -6.57 -26.17
CA ASN A 82 10.06 -7.18 -24.85
C ASN A 82 8.76 -7.32 -24.04
N TYR A 83 7.84 -6.36 -24.16
CA TYR A 83 6.53 -6.40 -23.51
C TYR A 83 5.72 -7.60 -24.01
N PHE A 84 5.79 -7.87 -25.32
CA PHE A 84 5.02 -8.91 -26.00
C PHE A 84 5.75 -10.26 -26.18
N GLN A 85 7.09 -10.29 -26.21
CA GLN A 85 7.94 -11.48 -26.36
C GLN A 85 7.80 -12.50 -25.23
N ASN A 86 7.29 -12.06 -24.08
CA ASN A 86 7.09 -12.95 -22.94
C ASN A 86 5.86 -13.85 -23.08
N LEU A 87 5.19 -13.78 -24.23
CA LEU A 87 4.08 -14.63 -24.63
C LEU A 87 4.50 -15.50 -25.81
N SER A 88 3.83 -16.63 -25.99
CA SER A 88 4.10 -17.57 -27.09
C SER A 88 3.78 -17.01 -28.48
N TRP A 89 3.43 -15.74 -28.60
CA TRP A 89 2.98 -15.10 -29.84
C TRP A 89 3.91 -13.97 -30.25
N ARG A 90 4.38 -14.07 -31.49
CA ARG A 90 5.09 -13.00 -32.18
C ARG A 90 4.04 -12.03 -32.72
N ILE A 91 3.87 -10.88 -32.08
CA ILE A 91 3.08 -9.77 -32.65
C ILE A 91 3.88 -9.21 -33.82
N ILE A 92 3.19 -8.98 -34.94
CA ILE A 92 3.82 -8.43 -36.14
C ILE A 92 3.76 -6.91 -36.03
N PHE A 93 4.94 -6.31 -36.12
CA PHE A 93 5.11 -4.86 -36.19
C PHE A 93 5.31 -4.46 -37.64
N PHE A 94 4.45 -3.59 -38.16
CA PHE A 94 4.61 -3.01 -39.49
C PHE A 94 5.09 -1.56 -39.39
N LEU A 95 5.88 -1.15 -40.38
CA LEU A 95 6.34 0.23 -40.52
C LEU A 95 5.89 0.80 -41.87
N ILE A 96 5.17 1.91 -41.81
CA ILE A 96 4.76 2.71 -42.96
C ILE A 96 5.54 4.03 -42.92
N LEU A 97 6.34 4.27 -43.96
CA LEU A 97 7.07 5.51 -44.18
C LEU A 97 6.33 6.38 -45.19
N THR A 98 5.79 7.50 -44.72
CA THR A 98 5.08 8.47 -45.54
C THR A 98 5.99 9.55 -46.11
N HIS A 99 5.58 10.20 -47.20
CA HIS A 99 6.32 11.32 -47.81
C HIS A 99 7.75 10.98 -48.28
N THR A 100 8.04 9.73 -48.62
CA THR A 100 9.36 9.32 -49.12
C THR A 100 9.27 8.25 -50.19
N ASN A 101 10.26 8.20 -51.08
CA ASN A 101 10.44 7.08 -51.99
C ASN A 101 11.57 6.17 -51.48
N LYS A 102 11.69 4.96 -52.04
CA LYS A 102 12.70 3.96 -51.65
C LYS A 102 14.15 4.50 -51.58
N ILE A 103 14.44 5.54 -52.35
CA ILE A 103 15.79 6.12 -52.47
C ILE A 103 16.00 7.28 -51.47
N GLY A 104 14.95 7.96 -51.05
CA GLY A 104 14.98 9.13 -50.17
C GLY A 104 14.67 8.84 -48.69
N ALA A 105 14.43 7.58 -48.32
CA ALA A 105 14.17 7.20 -46.94
C ALA A 105 15.45 7.30 -46.09
N ASN A 106 15.41 8.08 -45.01
CA ASN A 106 16.52 8.21 -44.04
C ASN A 106 16.50 7.12 -42.95
N PHE A 107 16.03 5.92 -43.29
CA PHE A 107 15.74 4.83 -42.36
C PHE A 107 16.46 3.54 -42.80
N LYS A 108 17.12 2.83 -41.87
CA LYS A 108 17.75 1.52 -42.12
C LYS A 108 16.89 0.41 -41.51
N LEU A 109 16.66 -0.67 -42.26
CA LEU A 109 15.49 -1.55 -42.09
C LEU A 109 15.73 -2.85 -41.32
N ASP A 110 16.75 -2.91 -40.49
CA ASP A 110 17.24 -4.19 -39.97
C ASP A 110 16.34 -4.84 -38.90
N LEU A 111 15.21 -4.22 -38.53
CA LEU A 111 14.34 -4.60 -37.39
C LEU A 111 12.85 -4.77 -37.72
N PHE A 112 12.42 -4.60 -38.97
CA PHE A 112 11.01 -4.73 -39.39
C PHE A 112 10.84 -5.81 -40.47
N GLU A 113 9.71 -6.53 -40.45
CA GLU A 113 9.47 -7.63 -41.40
C GLU A 113 9.09 -7.14 -42.80
N LYS A 114 8.45 -5.96 -42.96
CA LYS A 114 8.11 -5.35 -44.27
C LYS A 114 8.03 -3.82 -44.19
N GLU A 115 8.46 -3.13 -45.26
CA GLU A 115 8.43 -1.67 -45.44
C GLU A 115 7.30 -1.24 -46.40
N VAL A 116 6.61 -0.14 -46.09
CA VAL A 116 5.65 0.53 -47.00
C VAL A 116 6.06 1.98 -47.19
N ALA A 117 6.35 2.42 -48.43
CA ALA A 117 6.71 3.80 -48.75
C ALA A 117 5.55 4.52 -49.48
N THR A 118 5.27 5.79 -49.17
CA THR A 118 4.29 6.63 -49.92
C THR A 118 4.91 7.91 -50.50
N PRO A 119 4.47 8.37 -51.69
CA PRO A 119 5.21 9.29 -52.53
C PRO A 119 5.03 10.76 -52.11
N LYS A 120 5.97 11.61 -52.55
CA LYS A 120 5.89 13.08 -52.40
C LYS A 120 4.92 13.67 -53.44
N TRP A 121 4.11 14.62 -53.00
CA TRP A 121 3.27 15.44 -53.87
C TRP A 121 4.00 16.72 -54.26
N GLN A 122 4.22 16.93 -55.56
CA GLN A 122 4.58 18.24 -56.12
C GLN A 122 3.56 18.57 -57.20
N SER A 123 3.04 19.79 -57.18
CA SER A 123 1.98 20.28 -58.05
C SER A 123 2.56 20.96 -59.30
N ASP A 124 3.27 20.20 -60.15
CA ASP A 124 3.75 20.66 -61.46
C ASP A 124 3.10 19.84 -62.59
N SER A 125 2.50 20.53 -63.57
CA SER A 125 1.71 19.92 -64.65
C SER A 125 2.52 19.04 -65.61
N GLU A 126 3.85 19.20 -65.67
CA GLU A 126 4.76 18.37 -66.49
C GLU A 126 5.05 16.99 -65.88
N SER A 127 4.66 16.76 -64.62
CA SER A 127 5.00 15.53 -63.88
C SER A 127 3.82 14.55 -63.71
N ARG A 128 2.70 14.76 -64.41
CA ARG A 128 1.46 13.99 -64.20
C ARG A 128 1.64 12.48 -64.42
N SER A 129 2.44 12.07 -65.40
CA SER A 129 2.76 10.65 -65.64
C SER A 129 3.57 10.05 -64.49
N ASP A 130 4.52 10.81 -63.93
CA ASP A 130 5.40 10.36 -62.85
C ASP A 130 4.64 10.33 -61.51
N ILE A 131 3.72 11.27 -61.30
CA ILE A 131 2.77 11.29 -60.19
C ILE A 131 1.83 10.08 -60.28
N GLU A 132 1.26 9.81 -61.45
CA GLU A 132 0.34 8.69 -61.64
C GLU A 132 1.05 7.33 -61.47
N TYR A 133 2.29 7.21 -61.98
CA TYR A 133 3.13 6.03 -61.77
C TYR A 133 3.45 5.84 -60.29
N SER A 134 3.86 6.90 -59.59
CA SER A 134 4.17 6.87 -58.15
C SER A 134 2.94 6.53 -57.30
N TRP A 135 1.77 7.04 -57.70
CA TRP A 135 0.48 6.73 -57.06
C TRP A 135 0.11 5.26 -57.23
N LYS A 136 0.17 4.72 -58.45
CA LYS A 136 -0.12 3.29 -58.71
C LYS A 136 0.82 2.37 -57.95
N SER A 137 2.11 2.70 -57.94
CA SER A 137 3.13 1.96 -57.18
C SER A 137 2.84 1.96 -55.68
N SER A 138 2.51 3.13 -55.11
CA SER A 138 2.22 3.26 -53.68
C SER A 138 0.92 2.54 -53.29
N LYS A 139 -0.11 2.61 -54.14
CA LYS A 139 -1.34 1.86 -53.97
C LYS A 139 -1.07 0.36 -53.94
N GLN A 140 -0.27 -0.16 -54.88
CA GLN A 140 0.10 -1.57 -54.91
C GLN A 140 0.85 -2.02 -53.64
N ILE A 141 1.72 -1.17 -53.08
CA ILE A 141 2.41 -1.47 -51.82
C ILE A 141 1.41 -1.51 -50.66
N ILE A 142 0.45 -0.58 -50.59
CA ILE A 142 -0.62 -0.59 -49.58
C ILE A 142 -1.50 -1.83 -49.73
N ASP A 143 -1.87 -2.21 -50.95
CA ASP A 143 -2.66 -3.41 -51.22
C ASP A 143 -1.91 -4.68 -50.76
N ASN A 144 -0.61 -4.77 -51.04
CA ASN A 144 0.25 -5.85 -50.56
C ASN A 144 0.35 -5.89 -49.03
N PHE A 145 0.39 -4.72 -48.38
CA PHE A 145 0.40 -4.60 -46.93
C PHE A 145 -0.93 -5.03 -46.30
N LEU A 146 -2.05 -4.60 -46.86
CA LEU A 146 -3.39 -5.00 -46.41
C LEU A 146 -3.60 -6.51 -46.59
N ASN A 147 -3.16 -7.08 -47.71
CA ASN A 147 -3.19 -8.52 -47.93
C ASN A 147 -2.31 -9.25 -46.90
N ALA A 148 -1.11 -8.74 -46.62
CA ALA A 148 -0.26 -9.31 -45.57
C ALA A 148 -0.92 -9.27 -44.19
N ILE A 149 -1.70 -8.23 -43.86
CA ILE A 149 -2.49 -8.19 -42.61
C ILE A 149 -3.62 -9.22 -42.64
N LYS A 150 -4.34 -9.34 -43.77
CA LYS A 150 -5.45 -10.28 -43.93
C LYS A 150 -5.00 -11.74 -43.83
N ASP A 151 -3.79 -12.04 -44.29
CA ASP A 151 -3.20 -13.37 -44.23
C ASP A 151 -2.72 -13.76 -42.82
N ASN A 152 -2.74 -12.83 -41.86
CA ASN A 152 -2.34 -13.10 -40.49
C ASN A 152 -3.52 -13.51 -39.60
N ASP A 153 -3.33 -14.57 -38.83
CA ASP A 153 -4.27 -14.99 -37.81
C ASP A 153 -4.38 -13.95 -36.69
N PHE A 154 -5.62 -13.61 -36.31
CA PHE A 154 -5.86 -12.77 -35.15
C PHE A 154 -5.45 -13.48 -33.85
N LYS A 155 -4.92 -12.72 -32.91
CA LYS A 155 -4.46 -13.19 -31.61
C LYS A 155 -5.43 -12.70 -30.52
N SER A 156 -5.94 -13.61 -29.69
CA SER A 156 -6.85 -13.27 -28.59
C SER A 156 -6.12 -12.55 -27.46
N THR A 157 -6.48 -11.32 -27.13
CA THR A 157 -5.78 -10.56 -26.09
C THR A 157 -6.22 -10.94 -24.67
N GLU A 158 -7.10 -11.93 -24.52
CA GLU A 158 -7.62 -12.41 -23.23
C GLU A 158 -6.50 -12.76 -22.23
N ASP A 159 -5.38 -13.31 -22.69
CA ASP A 159 -4.26 -13.63 -21.79
C ASP A 159 -3.57 -12.37 -21.26
N PHE A 160 -3.54 -11.27 -22.03
CA PHE A 160 -3.08 -9.98 -21.50
C PHE A 160 -4.07 -9.38 -20.50
N GLN A 161 -5.37 -9.50 -20.79
CA GLN A 161 -6.40 -9.03 -19.87
C GLN A 161 -6.27 -9.73 -18.53
N LYS A 162 -6.13 -11.07 -18.54
CA LYS A 162 -5.87 -11.87 -17.32
C LYS A 162 -4.59 -11.46 -16.61
N ILE A 163 -3.50 -11.21 -17.34
CA ILE A 163 -2.24 -10.72 -16.75
C ILE A 163 -2.43 -9.37 -16.06
N THR A 164 -3.09 -8.41 -16.72
CA THR A 164 -3.36 -7.09 -16.16
C THR A 164 -4.30 -7.17 -14.96
N GLU A 165 -5.32 -8.02 -15.01
CA GLU A 165 -6.22 -8.30 -13.88
C GLU A 165 -5.45 -8.85 -12.68
N LEU A 166 -4.62 -9.88 -12.87
CA LEU A 166 -3.79 -10.45 -11.82
C LEU A 166 -2.81 -9.43 -11.25
N GLN A 167 -2.20 -8.58 -12.07
CA GLN A 167 -1.32 -7.50 -11.60
C GLN A 167 -2.07 -6.48 -10.73
N ARG A 168 -3.29 -6.12 -11.14
CA ARG A 168 -4.16 -5.21 -10.36
C ARG A 168 -4.55 -5.86 -9.04
N ASP A 169 -4.89 -7.13 -9.06
CA ASP A 169 -5.32 -7.88 -7.88
C ASP A 169 -4.15 -8.05 -6.89
N ILE A 170 -2.95 -8.39 -7.36
CA ILE A 170 -1.72 -8.40 -6.53
C ILE A 170 -1.50 -7.03 -5.88
N ASN A 171 -1.56 -5.95 -6.65
CA ASN A 171 -1.38 -4.61 -6.10
C ASN A 171 -2.45 -4.28 -5.04
N ALA A 172 -3.71 -4.64 -5.28
CA ALA A 172 -4.79 -4.44 -4.32
C ALA A 172 -4.55 -5.24 -3.02
N GLN A 173 -4.12 -6.51 -3.12
CA GLN A 173 -3.79 -7.34 -1.95
C GLN A 173 -2.58 -6.80 -1.18
N ILE A 174 -1.56 -6.28 -1.87
CA ILE A 174 -0.42 -5.65 -1.21
C ILE A 174 -0.86 -4.41 -0.44
N LEU A 175 -1.67 -3.54 -1.03
CA LEU A 175 -2.18 -2.33 -0.36
C LEU A 175 -3.08 -2.68 0.83
N LYS A 176 -3.87 -3.74 0.72
CA LYS A 176 -4.66 -4.28 1.83
C LYS A 176 -3.75 -4.78 2.96
N ALA A 177 -2.72 -5.56 2.66
CA ALA A 177 -1.74 -6.02 3.66
C ALA A 177 -1.04 -4.85 4.37
N VAL A 178 -0.66 -3.80 3.62
CA VAL A 178 -0.09 -2.56 4.19
C VAL A 178 -1.07 -1.91 5.19
N SER A 179 -2.34 -1.82 4.83
CA SER A 179 -3.38 -1.27 5.72
C SER A 179 -3.52 -2.12 7.00
N GLU A 180 -3.59 -3.45 6.86
CA GLU A 180 -3.73 -4.35 8.01
C GLU A 180 -2.49 -4.31 8.93
N ILE A 181 -1.26 -4.28 8.39
CA ILE A 181 -0.03 -4.10 9.18
C ILE A 181 -0.06 -2.77 9.95
N THR A 182 -0.57 -1.71 9.34
CA THR A 182 -0.72 -0.41 10.02
C THR A 182 -1.69 -0.50 11.21
N LYS A 183 -2.80 -1.22 11.06
CA LYS A 183 -3.75 -1.49 12.16
C LYS A 183 -3.13 -2.34 13.26
N ILE A 184 -2.33 -3.35 12.90
CA ILE A 184 -1.57 -4.16 13.87
C ILE A 184 -0.67 -3.27 14.71
N ASN A 185 0.10 -2.37 14.09
CA ASN A 185 0.95 -1.45 14.84
C ASN A 185 0.15 -0.56 15.79
N GLY A 186 -0.98 0.00 15.33
CA GLY A 186 -1.89 0.76 16.18
C GLY A 186 -2.39 -0.04 17.38
N ALA A 187 -2.81 -1.29 17.17
CA ALA A 187 -3.29 -2.17 18.22
C ALA A 187 -2.17 -2.60 19.20
N ILE A 188 -0.93 -2.81 18.73
CA ILE A 188 0.24 -3.06 19.59
C ILE A 188 0.47 -1.86 20.52
N PHE A 189 0.44 -0.63 20.00
CA PHE A 189 0.59 0.57 20.84
C PHE A 189 -0.52 0.68 21.89
N GLN A 190 -1.77 0.40 21.51
CA GLN A 190 -2.89 0.39 22.45
C GLN A 190 -2.70 -0.69 23.53
N LEU A 191 -2.23 -1.88 23.17
CA LEU A 191 -1.96 -2.98 24.09
C LEU A 191 -0.87 -2.62 25.10
N ILE A 192 0.24 -2.03 24.65
CA ILE A 192 1.34 -1.58 25.51
C ILE A 192 0.81 -0.55 26.53
N ASN A 193 0.04 0.44 26.07
CA ASN A 193 -0.54 1.46 26.93
C ASN A 193 -1.56 0.87 27.94
N ALA A 194 -2.41 -0.06 27.50
CA ALA A 194 -3.36 -0.74 28.37
C ALA A 194 -2.64 -1.56 29.45
N ARG A 195 -1.59 -2.30 29.08
CA ARG A 195 -0.76 -3.07 30.01
C ARG A 195 -0.04 -2.19 31.02
N TYR A 196 0.51 -1.06 30.57
CA TYR A 196 1.13 -0.08 31.45
C TYR A 196 0.14 0.44 32.50
N LYS A 197 -1.06 0.86 32.08
CA LYS A 197 -2.13 1.29 32.99
C LYS A 197 -2.55 0.19 33.97
N CYS A 198 -2.72 -1.04 33.47
CA CYS A 198 -3.01 -2.21 34.30
C CYS A 198 -1.93 -2.46 35.36
N ALA A 199 -0.65 -2.39 34.99
CA ALA A 199 0.46 -2.57 35.91
C ALA A 199 0.49 -1.48 36.99
N ASN A 200 0.27 -0.23 36.60
CA ASN A 200 0.20 0.89 37.53
C ASN A 200 -0.98 0.74 38.51
N ASN A 201 -2.19 0.43 38.02
CA ASN A 201 -3.35 0.20 38.88
C ASN A 201 -3.13 -0.98 39.83
N LYS A 202 -2.48 -2.06 39.39
CA LYS A 202 -2.13 -3.18 40.28
C LYS A 202 -1.18 -2.77 41.40
N ASN A 203 -0.20 -1.91 41.12
CA ASN A 203 0.73 -1.41 42.13
C ASN A 203 0.00 -0.52 43.14
N ILE A 204 -0.86 0.39 42.67
CA ILE A 204 -1.68 1.24 43.54
C ILE A 204 -2.64 0.41 44.40
N LEU A 205 -3.33 -0.56 43.78
CA LEU A 205 -4.23 -1.48 44.51
C LEU A 205 -3.49 -2.24 45.62
N ARG A 206 -2.25 -2.69 45.38
CA ARG A 206 -1.42 -3.34 46.40
C ARG A 206 -1.03 -2.40 47.53
N SER A 207 -0.60 -1.17 47.23
CA SER A 207 -0.28 -0.19 48.28
C SER A 207 -1.51 0.21 49.09
N SER A 208 -2.69 0.17 48.47
CA SER A 208 -3.94 0.60 49.09
C SER A 208 -4.70 -0.49 49.85
N GLN A 209 -4.25 -1.76 49.81
CA GLN A 209 -4.90 -2.86 50.51
C GLN A 209 -5.00 -2.63 52.03
N ASN A 210 -4.02 -1.97 52.63
CA ASN A 210 -4.00 -1.70 54.07
C ASN A 210 -5.10 -0.73 54.52
N TYR A 211 -5.68 0.07 53.62
CA TYR A 211 -6.76 1.00 53.95
C TYR A 211 -8.13 0.32 54.05
N THR A 212 -8.25 -0.93 53.63
CA THR A 212 -9.48 -1.73 53.80
C THR A 212 -9.60 -2.34 55.20
N GLN A 213 -8.53 -2.33 56.01
CA GLN A 213 -8.56 -2.82 57.39
C GLN A 213 -8.90 -1.68 58.35
N MET A 214 -10.04 -1.81 59.04
CA MET A 214 -10.49 -0.88 60.06
C MET A 214 -9.46 -0.84 61.21
N LYS A 215 -8.75 0.28 61.37
CA LYS A 215 -7.74 0.46 62.42
C LYS A 215 -8.34 1.28 63.56
N VAL A 216 -8.56 0.65 64.70
CA VAL A 216 -8.93 1.34 65.94
C VAL A 216 -7.64 1.86 66.57
N ILE A 217 -7.49 3.18 66.64
CA ILE A 217 -6.39 3.81 67.39
C ILE A 217 -6.94 4.19 68.76
N GLU A 218 -6.41 3.55 69.79
CA GLU A 218 -6.67 3.95 71.18
C GLU A 218 -5.63 5.02 71.54
N PHE A 219 -6.09 6.22 71.91
CA PHE A 219 -5.21 7.25 72.45
C PHE A 219 -5.78 7.84 73.74
N ASN A 220 -4.87 8.43 74.49
CA ASN A 220 -5.15 9.05 75.77
C ASN A 220 -5.43 10.54 75.53
N GLU A 221 -6.66 10.99 75.82
CA GLU A 221 -7.06 12.40 75.71
C GLU A 221 -7.16 13.02 77.10
N CYS A 222 -6.57 14.20 77.28
CA CYS A 222 -6.71 14.98 78.52
C CYS A 222 -8.03 15.75 78.51
N VAL A 223 -9.01 15.29 79.28
CA VAL A 223 -10.34 15.91 79.41
C VAL A 223 -10.43 16.68 80.71
N ARG A 224 -11.00 17.89 80.67
CA ARG A 224 -11.10 18.76 81.86
C ARG A 224 -12.03 18.16 82.91
N THR A 225 -11.65 18.24 84.18
CA THR A 225 -12.42 17.76 85.34
C THR A 225 -12.77 18.88 86.31
N HIS A 226 -13.83 18.67 87.11
CA HIS A 226 -14.20 19.61 88.18
C HIS A 226 -13.26 19.51 89.39
N TYR A 227 -12.60 18.38 89.55
CA TYR A 227 -11.60 18.09 90.57
C TYR A 227 -10.17 18.15 90.00
N LYS A 228 -9.19 18.19 90.90
CA LYS A 228 -7.78 18.46 90.63
C LYS A 228 -6.99 17.14 90.65
N ASN A 229 -6.19 16.88 89.62
CA ASN A 229 -5.36 15.68 89.47
C ASN A 229 -3.89 16.05 89.24
N MET A 230 -2.97 15.18 89.65
CA MET A 230 -1.55 15.32 89.33
C MET A 230 -1.17 14.29 88.24
N ILE A 231 -0.86 14.79 87.05
CA ILE A 231 -0.36 13.95 85.94
C ILE A 231 1.15 13.79 86.12
N CYS A 232 1.67 12.57 85.93
CA CYS A 232 3.10 12.30 86.02
C CYS A 232 3.84 13.06 84.92
N MET A 233 4.81 13.91 85.27
CA MET A 233 5.64 14.58 84.25
C MET A 233 6.49 13.60 83.44
N ASN A 234 6.85 12.45 84.01
CA ASN A 234 7.63 11.41 83.32
C ASN A 234 6.76 10.42 82.53
N HIS A 235 5.45 10.36 82.80
CA HIS A 235 4.50 9.46 82.15
C HIS A 235 3.20 10.24 81.89
N LEU A 236 3.15 10.94 80.76
CA LEU A 236 2.03 11.82 80.38
C LEU A 236 0.68 11.09 80.24
N ASP A 237 0.68 9.76 80.34
CA ASP A 237 -0.48 8.86 80.31
C ASP A 237 -0.96 8.38 81.69
N LYS A 238 -0.32 8.79 82.80
CA LYS A 238 -0.66 8.32 84.16
C LYS A 238 -0.97 9.45 85.14
N ILE A 239 -2.04 9.26 85.92
CA ILE A 239 -2.39 10.10 87.05
C ILE A 239 -1.68 9.54 88.30
N CYS A 240 -0.76 10.29 88.88
CA CYS A 240 -0.04 9.90 90.11
C CYS A 240 -0.93 10.05 91.35
N HIS A 241 -1.75 11.10 91.37
CA HIS A 241 -2.65 11.41 92.48
C HIS A 241 -3.98 11.93 91.94
N GLU A 242 -5.06 11.21 92.23
CA GLU A 242 -6.42 11.61 91.90
C GLU A 242 -7.05 12.34 93.09
N ASN A 243 -7.61 13.53 92.85
CA ASN A 243 -8.34 14.33 93.84
C ASN A 243 -7.60 14.56 95.18
N CYS A 244 -6.27 14.69 95.15
CA CYS A 244 -5.47 14.88 96.36
C CYS A 244 -5.45 16.36 96.78
N PRO A 245 -5.88 16.73 97.99
CA PRO A 245 -5.96 18.13 98.43
C PRO A 245 -4.61 18.79 98.71
N ASN A 246 -3.53 18.01 98.90
CA ASN A 246 -2.22 18.51 99.38
C ASN A 246 -1.09 18.48 98.32
N CYS A 247 -1.39 18.23 97.04
CA CYS A 247 -0.36 18.24 95.99
C CYS A 247 -0.18 19.65 95.40
N HIS A 248 1.07 20.08 95.23
CA HIS A 248 1.40 21.47 94.87
C HIS A 248 1.22 21.82 93.37
N ASP A 249 1.09 20.83 92.47
CA ASP A 249 0.93 21.05 91.01
C ASP A 249 -0.27 20.29 90.45
N LEU A 250 -1.47 20.72 90.83
CA LEU A 250 -2.71 20.06 90.44
C LEU A 250 -3.32 20.66 89.18
N GLN A 251 -3.45 19.85 88.13
CA GLN A 251 -4.13 20.17 86.88
C GLN A 251 -5.59 19.68 86.92
N LYS A 252 -6.53 20.46 86.38
CA LYS A 252 -7.96 20.06 86.29
C LYS A 252 -8.23 19.21 85.04
N TYR A 253 -7.44 18.16 84.82
CA TYR A 253 -7.61 17.25 83.70
C TYR A 253 -7.55 15.80 84.18
N LYS A 254 -8.30 14.90 83.54
CA LYS A 254 -8.14 13.45 83.64
C LYS A 254 -7.81 12.89 82.27
N ILE A 255 -7.10 11.77 82.26
CA ILE A 255 -6.77 11.07 81.05
C ILE A 255 -7.89 10.09 80.76
N VAL A 256 -8.56 10.26 79.62
CA VAL A 256 -9.61 9.36 79.16
C VAL A 256 -9.07 8.60 77.97
N LYS A 257 -9.19 7.28 77.98
CA LYS A 257 -8.98 6.47 76.78
C LYS A 257 -10.12 6.77 75.82
N ARG A 258 -9.82 7.45 74.71
CA ARG A 258 -10.77 7.62 73.61
C ARG A 258 -10.42 6.65 72.49
N ARG A 259 -11.47 6.10 71.90
CA ARG A 259 -11.42 5.40 70.62
C ARG A 259 -11.94 6.39 69.59
N GLN A 260 -11.13 6.68 68.58
CA GLN A 260 -11.60 7.43 67.41
C GLN A 260 -11.60 6.47 66.22
N THR A 261 -12.77 6.28 65.63
CA THR A 261 -12.95 5.48 64.42
C THR A 261 -12.79 6.41 63.22
N TYR A 262 -11.89 6.04 62.29
CA TYR A 262 -11.58 6.79 61.07
C TYR A 262 -12.68 6.60 59.99
N GLU A 263 -13.96 6.71 60.34
CA GLU A 263 -15.08 6.26 59.48
C GLU A 263 -15.19 7.01 58.14
N GLU A 264 -14.99 8.33 58.10
CA GLU A 264 -15.11 9.13 56.86
C GLU A 264 -13.90 8.95 55.92
N VAL A 265 -12.68 8.97 56.46
CA VAL A 265 -11.44 8.75 55.67
C VAL A 265 -11.39 7.32 55.14
N ILE A 266 -11.90 6.34 55.90
CA ILE A 266 -12.00 4.95 55.43
C ILE A 266 -13.02 4.83 54.29
N THR A 267 -14.09 5.63 54.30
CA THR A 267 -15.11 5.59 53.23
C THR A 267 -14.54 6.14 51.93
N GLU A 268 -13.90 7.31 51.95
CA GLU A 268 -13.26 7.89 50.75
C GLU A 268 -12.17 6.98 50.17
N LEU A 269 -11.35 6.35 51.02
CA LEU A 269 -10.32 5.42 50.57
C LEU A 269 -10.90 4.10 50.03
N LYS A 270 -12.04 3.65 50.55
CA LYS A 270 -12.77 2.49 50.02
C LYS A 270 -13.34 2.81 48.65
N ASP A 271 -13.96 3.97 48.48
CA ASP A 271 -14.53 4.40 47.19
C ASP A 271 -13.43 4.49 46.11
N GLN A 272 -12.28 5.09 46.45
CA GLN A 272 -11.11 5.13 45.56
C GLN A 272 -10.58 3.73 45.23
N TYR A 273 -10.55 2.81 46.20
CA TYR A 273 -10.13 1.43 45.98
C TYR A 273 -11.10 0.68 45.04
N GLU A 274 -12.40 0.82 45.26
CA GLU A 274 -13.44 0.21 44.43
C GLU A 274 -13.42 0.77 43.00
N GLU A 275 -13.23 2.09 42.85
CA GLU A 275 -13.05 2.72 41.55
C GLU A 275 -11.82 2.17 40.81
N LEU A 276 -10.67 2.06 41.49
CA LEU A 276 -9.45 1.47 40.93
C LEU A 276 -9.63 -0.01 40.54
N LEU A 277 -10.39 -0.77 41.34
CA LEU A 277 -10.71 -2.17 41.06
C LEU A 277 -11.60 -2.28 39.82
N SER A 278 -12.65 -1.47 39.74
CA SER A 278 -13.55 -1.39 38.58
C SER A 278 -12.77 -1.02 37.31
N ASN A 279 -11.96 0.04 37.38
CA ASN A 279 -11.07 0.46 36.29
C ASN A 279 -10.10 -0.65 35.87
N SER A 280 -9.57 -1.44 36.82
CA SER A 280 -8.69 -2.58 36.50
C SER A 280 -9.43 -3.69 35.74
N ILE A 281 -10.69 -3.97 36.08
CA ILE A 281 -11.52 -4.96 35.38
C ILE A 281 -11.79 -4.49 33.94
N GLU A 282 -12.17 -3.23 33.75
CA GLU A 282 -12.39 -2.66 32.42
C GLU A 282 -11.14 -2.70 31.54
N LEU A 283 -9.98 -2.35 32.10
CA LEU A 283 -8.72 -2.37 31.35
C LEU A 283 -8.34 -3.79 30.91
N LYS A 284 -8.60 -4.81 31.72
CA LYS A 284 -8.41 -6.22 31.31
C LYS A 284 -9.37 -6.63 30.20
N ALA A 285 -10.62 -6.17 30.25
CA ALA A 285 -11.58 -6.43 29.17
C ALA A 285 -11.13 -5.75 27.86
N LYS A 286 -10.65 -4.50 27.93
CA LYS A 286 -10.06 -3.78 26.80
C LYS A 286 -8.81 -4.48 26.26
N GLU A 287 -7.92 -4.98 27.12
CA GLU A 287 -6.76 -5.78 26.72
C GLU A 287 -7.16 -7.03 25.93
N LYS A 288 -8.15 -7.79 26.42
CA LYS A 288 -8.65 -8.98 25.73
C LYS A 288 -9.22 -8.65 24.35
N LYS A 289 -9.95 -7.54 24.23
CA LYS A 289 -10.48 -7.06 22.95
C LYS A 289 -9.35 -6.71 21.97
N ILE A 290 -8.35 -5.96 22.41
CA ILE A 290 -7.20 -5.58 21.58
C ILE A 290 -6.44 -6.82 21.08
N ILE A 291 -6.28 -7.85 21.92
CA ILE A 291 -5.66 -9.13 21.51
C ILE A 291 -6.49 -9.81 20.42
N SER A 292 -7.82 -9.86 20.56
CA SER A 292 -8.71 -10.41 19.52
C SER A 292 -8.61 -9.63 18.21
N ASP A 293 -8.55 -8.30 18.28
CA ASP A 293 -8.41 -7.44 17.10
C ASP A 293 -7.05 -7.67 16.40
N LEU A 294 -5.97 -7.85 17.17
CA LEU A 294 -4.64 -8.21 16.66
C LEU A 294 -4.67 -9.53 15.89
N GLU A 295 -5.27 -10.58 16.46
CA GLU A 295 -5.40 -11.88 15.80
C GLU A 295 -6.19 -11.76 14.49
N PHE A 296 -7.28 -10.98 14.48
CA PHE A 296 -8.05 -10.72 13.28
C PHE A 296 -7.22 -10.04 12.18
N PHE A 297 -6.46 -8.99 12.51
CA PHE A 297 -5.62 -8.30 11.54
C PHE A 297 -4.46 -9.18 11.04
N VAL A 298 -3.82 -9.97 11.92
CA VAL A 298 -2.76 -10.92 11.53
C VAL A 298 -3.29 -11.96 10.53
N ASN A 299 -4.46 -12.52 10.78
CA ASN A 299 -5.12 -13.43 9.84
C ASN A 299 -5.47 -12.74 8.51
N GLY A 300 -5.86 -11.46 8.57
CA GLY A 300 -6.10 -10.62 7.38
C GLY A 300 -4.85 -10.47 6.52
N VAL A 301 -3.69 -10.21 7.13
CA VAL A 301 -2.40 -10.13 6.40
C VAL A 301 -2.03 -11.47 5.77
N GLU A 302 -2.16 -12.57 6.51
CA GLU A 302 -1.84 -13.91 6.00
C GLU A 302 -2.73 -14.30 4.81
N SER A 303 -4.01 -13.95 4.85
CA SER A 303 -4.92 -14.12 3.72
C SER A 303 -4.47 -13.32 2.49
N CYS A 304 -3.96 -12.10 2.67
CA CYS A 304 -3.43 -11.29 1.57
C CYS A 304 -2.18 -11.95 0.97
N TYR A 305 -1.25 -12.44 1.80
CA TYR A 305 -0.05 -13.13 1.35
C TYR A 305 -0.35 -14.40 0.54
N ASN A 306 -1.30 -15.21 1.00
CA ASN A 306 -1.72 -16.40 0.26
C ASN A 306 -2.34 -16.06 -1.10
N SER A 307 -3.12 -14.97 -1.17
CA SER A 307 -3.71 -14.49 -2.43
C SER A 307 -2.63 -14.00 -3.39
N ILE A 308 -1.70 -13.16 -2.91
CA ILE A 308 -0.56 -12.67 -3.71
C ILE A 308 0.26 -13.83 -4.26
N LYS A 309 0.54 -14.84 -3.42
CA LYS A 309 1.29 -16.02 -3.83
C LYS A 309 0.57 -16.78 -4.96
N HIS A 310 -0.72 -17.04 -4.79
CA HIS A 310 -1.54 -17.71 -5.80
C HIS A 310 -1.56 -16.95 -7.14
N ASP A 311 -1.69 -15.62 -7.09
CA ASP A 311 -1.76 -14.79 -8.28
C ASP A 311 -0.40 -14.73 -9.00
N ILE A 312 0.71 -14.69 -8.26
CA ILE A 312 2.06 -14.77 -8.83
C ILE A 312 2.32 -16.14 -9.47
N GLU A 313 1.89 -17.23 -8.84
CA GLU A 313 2.00 -18.58 -9.43
C GLU A 313 1.19 -18.70 -10.72
N SER A 314 -0.02 -18.13 -10.74
CA SER A 314 -0.86 -18.03 -11.93
C SER A 314 -0.19 -17.21 -13.04
N LEU A 315 0.41 -16.07 -12.69
CA LEU A 315 1.16 -15.21 -13.64
C LEU A 315 2.41 -15.89 -14.21
N LYS A 316 3.13 -16.67 -13.41
CA LYS A 316 4.32 -17.43 -13.85
C LYS A 316 3.98 -18.48 -14.90
N LEU A 317 2.80 -19.09 -14.80
CA LEU A 317 2.31 -20.02 -15.82
C LEU A 317 1.98 -19.31 -17.13
N MET A 318 1.60 -18.02 -17.06
CA MET A 318 1.16 -17.23 -18.21
C MET A 318 2.30 -16.45 -18.88
N SER A 319 3.45 -16.24 -18.23
CA SER A 319 4.49 -15.39 -18.82
C SER A 319 5.89 -15.50 -18.17
N LYS A 320 6.94 -15.27 -18.97
CA LYS A 320 8.30 -14.91 -18.50
C LYS A 320 8.44 -13.39 -18.29
N LEU A 321 7.39 -12.72 -17.80
CA LEU A 321 7.34 -11.26 -17.79
C LEU A 321 8.36 -10.63 -16.84
N ASN A 322 8.92 -9.50 -17.28
CA ASN A 322 9.85 -8.68 -16.51
C ASN A 322 9.03 -7.72 -15.63
N PHE A 323 8.44 -8.25 -14.55
CA PHE A 323 7.49 -7.58 -13.63
C PHE A 323 8.09 -6.49 -12.72
N ASP A 324 9.33 -6.10 -13.01
CA ASP A 324 10.25 -5.74 -11.96
C ASP A 324 10.03 -4.32 -11.42
N LYS A 325 9.56 -3.35 -12.22
CA LYS A 325 9.49 -1.95 -11.76
C LYS A 325 8.23 -1.61 -10.96
N THR A 326 7.04 -1.91 -11.48
CA THR A 326 5.77 -1.50 -10.85
C THR A 326 5.54 -2.23 -9.54
N LEU A 327 5.70 -3.57 -9.55
CA LEU A 327 5.53 -4.38 -8.34
C LEU A 327 6.62 -4.11 -7.31
N ARG A 328 7.89 -3.86 -7.70
CA ARG A 328 8.94 -3.48 -6.72
C ARG A 328 8.54 -2.26 -5.91
N SER A 329 7.96 -1.25 -6.54
CA SER A 329 7.54 -0.04 -5.82
C SER A 329 6.50 -0.36 -4.73
N THR A 330 5.54 -1.25 -5.03
CA THR A 330 4.49 -1.67 -4.10
C THR A 330 5.02 -2.65 -3.04
N PHE A 331 5.89 -3.59 -3.41
CA PHE A 331 6.60 -4.47 -2.47
C PHE A 331 7.51 -3.70 -1.53
N ASN A 332 8.19 -2.66 -2.01
CA ASN A 332 8.98 -1.78 -1.15
C ASN A 332 8.10 -1.05 -0.13
N LYS A 333 6.90 -0.60 -0.52
CA LYS A 333 5.93 -0.04 0.45
C LYS A 333 5.55 -1.07 1.51
N LEU A 334 5.26 -2.31 1.10
CA LEU A 334 4.93 -3.41 2.01
C LEU A 334 6.09 -3.74 2.96
N ARG A 335 7.33 -3.85 2.45
CA ARG A 335 8.55 -4.05 3.23
C ARG A 335 8.74 -2.91 4.23
N ASN A 336 8.74 -1.66 3.78
CA ASN A 336 8.93 -0.50 4.64
C ASN A 336 7.86 -0.44 5.75
N THR A 337 6.61 -0.80 5.43
CA THR A 337 5.53 -0.84 6.43
C THR A 337 5.76 -1.96 7.45
N ALA A 338 6.18 -3.15 7.01
CA ALA A 338 6.55 -4.25 7.89
C ALA A 338 7.78 -3.94 8.75
N GLU A 339 8.75 -3.18 8.24
CA GLU A 339 9.93 -2.74 8.98
C GLU A 339 9.60 -1.82 10.15
N ASN A 340 8.49 -1.07 10.06
CA ASN A 340 8.01 -0.19 11.12
C ASN A 340 7.23 -0.94 12.22
N ILE A 341 7.08 -2.27 12.11
CA ILE A 341 6.45 -3.06 13.17
C ILE A 341 7.30 -3.03 14.45
N THR A 342 6.68 -2.64 15.56
CA THR A 342 7.36 -2.49 16.85
C THR A 342 7.64 -3.84 17.53
N ASP A 343 6.74 -4.82 17.36
CA ASP A 343 6.96 -6.19 17.84
C ASP A 343 8.02 -6.89 16.97
N LYS A 344 9.15 -7.27 17.58
CA LYS A 344 10.30 -7.86 16.86
C LYS A 344 9.97 -9.22 16.24
N ASN A 345 9.17 -10.04 16.90
CA ASN A 345 8.84 -11.39 16.42
C ASN A 345 7.89 -11.28 15.23
N LEU A 346 6.85 -10.46 15.37
CA LEU A 346 5.91 -10.21 14.28
C LEU A 346 6.62 -9.56 13.09
N LYS A 347 7.47 -8.55 13.33
CA LYS A 347 8.31 -7.94 12.29
C LYS A 347 9.11 -8.99 11.52
N ALA A 348 9.83 -9.86 12.22
CA ALA A 348 10.63 -10.91 11.59
C ALA A 348 9.77 -11.89 10.77
N GLN A 349 8.60 -12.26 11.30
CA GLN A 349 7.64 -13.12 10.59
C GLN A 349 7.14 -12.47 9.29
N GLN A 350 6.69 -11.22 9.36
CA GLN A 350 6.18 -10.50 8.18
C GLN A 350 7.26 -10.30 7.12
N LEU A 351 8.48 -9.90 7.52
CA LEU A 351 9.61 -9.74 6.60
C LEU A 351 10.01 -11.07 5.93
N ARG A 352 9.96 -12.18 6.66
CA ARG A 352 10.20 -13.51 6.08
C ARG A 352 9.16 -13.87 5.03
N ARG A 353 7.88 -13.60 5.28
CA ARG A 353 6.80 -13.83 4.30
C ARG A 353 6.98 -12.98 3.04
N ILE A 354 7.28 -11.70 3.21
CA ILE A 354 7.56 -10.79 2.08
C ILE A 354 8.72 -11.35 1.25
N PHE A 355 9.81 -11.79 1.89
CA PHE A 355 10.95 -12.38 1.21
C PHE A 355 10.60 -13.70 0.47
N GLU A 356 9.74 -14.53 1.04
CA GLU A 356 9.24 -15.75 0.39
C GLU A 356 8.45 -15.41 -0.89
N ILE A 357 7.62 -14.35 -0.85
CA ILE A 357 6.87 -13.87 -2.02
C ILE A 357 7.80 -13.23 -3.05
N GLU A 358 8.76 -12.41 -2.63
CA GLU A 358 9.73 -11.77 -3.53
C GLU A 358 10.56 -12.78 -4.31
N LYS A 359 10.86 -13.96 -3.74
CA LYS A 359 11.51 -15.07 -4.47
C LYS A 359 10.66 -15.68 -5.57
N LEU A 360 9.34 -15.43 -5.53
CA LEU A 360 8.42 -15.90 -6.55
C LEU A 360 8.27 -14.90 -7.70
N VAL A 361 8.74 -13.67 -7.56
CA VAL A 361 8.85 -12.69 -8.64
C VAL A 361 10.21 -12.87 -9.31
#